data_AF-A0A9W7FSM2-F1
#
_entry.id   AF-A0A9W7FSM2-F1
#
_cell.length_a   1.000
_cell.length_b   1.000
_cell.length_c   1.000
_cell.angle_alpha   90.00
_cell.angle_beta   90.00
_cell.angle_gamma   90.00
#
_symmetry.space_group_name_H-M   'P 1'
#
loop_
_entity.id
_entity.type
_entity.pdbx_description
1 polymer ?
#
loop_
_entity_poly.entity_id
_entity_poly.type
_entity_poly.pdbx_seq_one_letter_code
_entity_poly.pdbx_strand_id
1 'polypeptide(L)'
;MGSDNSSSSGLTPRSRTPANKSLAALVACFILFLIFANSTHQTLQSPPSSSPPSAISNDALQTEMNALTAEKSSLLRNIDVMQTEKKSIYKNLRAGPEPTTGGDESAPPPVTPPVTPPTPPTPPTPPTPPTPPKPPSPDLILNPSSGPLKLYTPPSSPSIVDFPCPLRDDPDPTSCKLECEDEGCTRAEKVCETYVECTHLVFDGEGDMKGKMVTLKHEIIKEDLSILNSAFTKWSNVMSKSIKPRTYVIISYGGSGSKMLAGWISDLPKSSVVKVKHMHDPNPPPVMRTFNRPLREATHNGDFRDRHIPGGLFSKDTELIPKGEYDDFRYVYIFKDPVEGLVSRHGHGHCEHVGGECGRIESFPTLDGYASGGKDLYHLSDFFDRWTTPDSNREYPILAINYHKIWDNVPSIVEALGLPPQYAQSFPKRTETVRNNKTGEKEGHNNHSEDVREKLRGIYKGVRDKIFTMPAMTIV
;
A
#
# COMPACT_ATOMS: atom_id res chain seq x y z
N MET A 1 -23.59 15.61 -51.64
CA MET A 1 -22.91 14.30 -51.71
C MET A 1 -22.92 13.76 -50.29
N GLY A 2 -23.90 13.00 -49.80
CA GLY A 2 -24.68 11.96 -50.44
C GLY A 2 -24.01 10.61 -50.18
N SER A 3 -24.27 10.00 -49.01
CA SER A 3 -24.31 8.55 -48.86
C SER A 3 -24.92 8.17 -47.52
N ASP A 4 -26.15 7.71 -47.61
CA ASP A 4 -26.88 6.94 -46.61
C ASP A 4 -26.20 5.58 -46.38
N ASN A 5 -26.31 5.06 -45.16
CA ASN A 5 -26.41 3.62 -44.96
C ASN A 5 -27.21 3.32 -43.69
N SER A 6 -28.46 2.96 -43.95
CA SER A 6 -29.41 2.33 -43.04
C SER A 6 -29.06 0.85 -42.87
N SER A 7 -29.18 0.34 -41.65
CA SER A 7 -29.41 -1.09 -41.41
C SER A 7 -30.25 -1.28 -40.15
N SER A 8 -31.53 -1.56 -40.41
CA SER A 8 -32.54 -1.96 -39.45
C SER A 8 -32.69 -3.49 -39.44
N SER A 9 -32.56 -4.11 -38.28
CA SER A 9 -33.15 -5.40 -37.89
C SER A 9 -32.96 -5.51 -36.37
N GLY A 10 -33.88 -5.93 -35.51
CA GLY A 10 -35.18 -6.56 -35.64
C GLY A 10 -35.63 -6.79 -34.19
N LEU A 11 -36.58 -6.00 -33.70
CA LEU A 11 -37.11 -6.14 -32.35
C LEU A 11 -38.17 -7.24 -32.33
N THR A 12 -37.96 -8.28 -31.52
CA THR A 12 -38.99 -9.25 -31.17
C THR A 12 -39.60 -8.87 -29.80
N PRO A 13 -40.93 -8.79 -29.66
CA PRO A 13 -41.56 -8.47 -28.39
C PRO A 13 -41.68 -9.76 -27.55
N ARG A 14 -40.95 -9.83 -26.43
CA ARG A 14 -41.13 -10.88 -25.43
C ARG A 14 -42.39 -10.59 -24.59
N SER A 15 -43.38 -11.45 -24.81
CA SER A 15 -44.59 -11.64 -24.00
C SER A 15 -44.27 -11.74 -22.49
N ARG A 16 -44.98 -10.94 -21.68
CA ARG A 16 -45.01 -11.01 -20.21
C ARG A 16 -46.12 -11.96 -19.77
N THR A 17 -45.78 -13.00 -19.02
CA THR A 17 -46.73 -13.77 -18.19
C THR A 17 -46.68 -13.26 -16.73
N PRO A 18 -47.83 -13.19 -16.02
CA PRO A 18 -47.87 -12.75 -14.63
C PRO A 18 -47.66 -13.91 -13.66
N ALA A 19 -46.65 -13.81 -12.80
CA ALA A 19 -46.42 -14.73 -11.69
C ALA A 19 -47.11 -14.24 -10.40
N ASN A 20 -48.42 -14.45 -10.31
CA ASN A 20 -49.19 -14.25 -9.08
C ASN A 20 -49.31 -15.55 -8.28
N LYS A 21 -48.23 -16.05 -7.66
CA LYS A 21 -48.27 -17.11 -6.64
C LYS A 21 -47.06 -17.02 -5.70
N SER A 22 -47.04 -16.02 -4.80
CA SER A 22 -46.12 -16.04 -3.64
C SER A 22 -46.55 -15.18 -2.45
N LEU A 23 -47.66 -14.44 -2.54
CA LEU A 23 -48.12 -13.58 -1.44
C LEU A 23 -48.90 -14.35 -0.34
N ALA A 24 -49.48 -15.51 -0.66
CA ALA A 24 -50.26 -16.28 0.31
C ALA A 24 -49.40 -17.05 1.34
N ALA A 25 -48.15 -17.40 0.99
CA ALA A 25 -47.25 -18.13 1.88
C ALA A 25 -46.55 -17.22 2.92
N LEU A 26 -46.35 -15.94 2.58
CA LEU A 26 -45.72 -14.96 3.48
C LEU A 26 -46.67 -14.48 4.59
N VAL A 27 -47.97 -14.43 4.33
CA VAL A 27 -48.97 -14.02 5.34
C VAL A 27 -49.21 -15.11 6.40
N ALA A 28 -49.09 -16.39 6.03
CA ALA A 28 -49.24 -17.50 6.98
C ALA A 28 -48.09 -17.59 7.99
N CYS A 29 -46.83 -17.31 7.59
CA CYS A 29 -45.69 -17.31 8.49
C CYS A 29 -45.69 -16.13 9.49
N PHE A 30 -46.25 -14.98 9.11
CA PHE A 30 -46.31 -13.81 9.99
C PHE A 30 -47.36 -13.94 11.10
N ILE A 31 -48.48 -14.63 10.83
CA ILE A 31 -49.53 -14.89 11.84
C ILE A 31 -49.06 -15.94 12.85
N LEU A 32 -48.27 -16.95 12.44
CA LEU A 32 -47.71 -17.92 13.39
C LEU A 32 -46.68 -17.29 14.34
N PHE A 33 -45.92 -16.29 13.90
CA PHE A 33 -44.93 -15.59 14.73
C PHE A 33 -45.59 -14.70 15.80
N LEU A 34 -46.77 -14.14 15.51
CA LEU A 34 -47.52 -13.32 16.48
C LEU A 34 -48.22 -14.16 17.56
N ILE A 35 -48.46 -15.45 17.33
CA ILE A 35 -49.08 -16.34 18.34
C ILE A 35 -48.04 -16.81 19.39
N PHE A 36 -46.75 -16.88 19.04
CA PHE A 36 -45.69 -17.28 19.98
C PHE A 36 -45.08 -16.13 20.78
N ALA A 37 -45.36 -14.86 20.43
CA ALA A 37 -44.77 -13.69 21.10
C ALA A 37 -45.52 -13.26 22.38
N ASN A 38 -46.61 -13.93 22.78
CA ASN A 38 -47.51 -13.44 23.83
C ASN A 38 -47.59 -14.30 25.10
N SER A 39 -46.55 -15.07 25.42
CA SER A 39 -46.54 -15.86 26.65
C SER A 39 -45.18 -15.84 27.35
N THR A 40 -44.92 -14.76 28.09
CA THR A 40 -43.96 -14.74 29.22
C THR A 40 -44.15 -13.46 30.03
N HIS A 41 -45.21 -13.40 30.84
CA HIS A 41 -45.19 -12.54 32.03
C HIS A 41 -44.41 -13.28 33.13
N GLN A 42 -43.11 -13.00 33.23
CA GLN A 42 -42.35 -13.31 34.44
C GLN A 42 -42.38 -12.11 35.39
N THR A 43 -42.85 -12.41 36.60
CA THR A 43 -42.85 -11.57 37.79
C THR A 43 -41.43 -11.13 38.17
N LEU A 44 -41.24 -9.82 38.34
CA LEU A 44 -40.03 -9.23 38.91
C LEU A 44 -39.83 -9.74 40.35
N GLN A 45 -38.79 -10.56 40.55
CA GLN A 45 -38.16 -10.76 41.87
C GLN A 45 -36.93 -9.86 41.99
N SER A 46 -36.80 -9.25 43.16
CA SER A 46 -35.67 -8.40 43.57
C SER A 46 -34.33 -9.13 43.45
N PRO A 47 -33.23 -8.45 43.10
CA PRO A 47 -31.93 -9.08 42.94
C PRO A 47 -31.37 -9.55 44.29
N PRO A 48 -30.77 -10.76 44.36
CA PRO A 48 -30.03 -11.17 45.54
C PRO A 48 -28.72 -10.37 45.64
N SER A 49 -28.46 -9.91 46.87
CA SER A 49 -27.20 -9.34 47.34
C SER A 49 -25.98 -10.09 46.78
N SER A 50 -25.18 -9.42 45.96
CA SER A 50 -23.94 -9.93 45.38
C SER A 50 -22.84 -10.04 46.44
N SER A 51 -22.41 -11.27 46.72
CA SER A 51 -21.18 -11.56 47.45
C SER A 51 -19.97 -11.12 46.62
N PRO A 52 -18.87 -10.65 47.25
CA PRO A 52 -17.66 -10.26 46.53
C PRO A 52 -17.04 -11.46 45.81
N PRO A 53 -16.44 -11.25 44.62
CA PRO A 53 -15.83 -12.32 43.83
C PRO A 53 -14.65 -12.91 44.61
N SER A 54 -14.70 -14.23 44.82
CA SER A 54 -13.63 -15.02 45.41
C SER A 54 -12.33 -14.79 44.63
N ALA A 55 -11.25 -14.47 45.36
CA ALA A 55 -9.94 -14.28 44.79
C ALA A 55 -9.56 -15.49 43.92
N ILE A 56 -9.20 -15.24 42.66
CA ILE A 56 -8.68 -16.25 41.75
C ILE A 56 -7.42 -16.83 42.39
N SER A 57 -7.44 -18.13 42.69
CA SER A 57 -6.28 -18.81 43.28
C SER A 57 -5.08 -18.71 42.33
N ASN A 58 -3.91 -18.33 42.87
CA ASN A 58 -2.64 -18.28 42.14
C ASN A 58 -2.32 -19.62 41.43
N ASP A 59 -2.86 -20.74 41.91
CA ASP A 59 -2.66 -22.06 41.31
C ASP A 59 -3.35 -22.20 39.95
N ALA A 60 -4.52 -21.56 39.76
CA ALA A 60 -5.23 -21.58 38.48
C ALA A 60 -4.46 -20.78 37.41
N LEU A 61 -3.93 -19.62 37.79
CA LEU A 61 -3.13 -18.77 36.91
C LEU A 61 -1.81 -19.46 36.52
N GLN A 62 -1.15 -20.13 37.48
CA GLN A 62 0.08 -20.88 37.21
C GLN A 62 -0.16 -22.08 36.28
N THR A 63 -1.30 -22.76 36.43
CA THR A 63 -1.67 -23.89 35.55
C THR A 63 -1.88 -23.42 34.11
N GLU A 64 -2.57 -22.29 33.91
CA GLU A 64 -2.79 -21.71 32.60
C GLU A 64 -1.48 -21.24 31.94
N MET A 65 -0.59 -20.62 32.72
CA MET A 65 0.72 -20.18 32.24
C MET A 65 1.63 -21.36 31.83
N ASN A 66 1.55 -22.48 32.55
CA ASN A 66 2.27 -23.70 32.20
C ASN A 66 1.71 -24.33 30.91
N ALA A 67 0.39 -24.33 30.72
CA ALA A 67 -0.26 -24.83 29.51
C ALA A 67 0.15 -24.01 28.26
N LEU A 68 0.14 -22.67 28.37
CA LEU A 68 0.60 -21.78 27.31
C LEU A 68 2.08 -21.99 26.96
N THR A 69 2.93 -22.24 27.96
CA THR A 69 4.36 -22.50 27.75
C THR A 69 4.59 -23.83 27.02
N ALA A 70 3.80 -24.85 27.33
CA ALA A 70 3.85 -26.14 26.64
C ALA A 70 3.38 -26.01 25.18
N GLU A 71 2.31 -25.26 24.93
CA GLU A 71 1.80 -25.00 23.57
C GLU A 71 2.82 -24.24 22.72
N LYS A 72 3.42 -23.17 23.27
CA LYS A 72 4.51 -22.43 22.61
C LYS A 72 5.67 -23.34 22.23
N SER A 73 6.08 -24.24 23.12
CA SER A 73 7.17 -25.19 22.88
C SER A 73 6.81 -26.23 21.81
N SER A 74 5.53 -26.60 21.70
CA SER A 74 5.03 -27.46 20.63
C SER A 74 5.09 -26.76 19.26
N LEU A 75 4.63 -25.51 19.19
CA LEU A 75 4.66 -24.72 17.95
C LEU A 75 6.07 -24.48 17.43
N LEU A 76 7.04 -24.19 18.31
CA LEU A 76 8.44 -24.00 17.93
C LEU A 76 9.06 -25.26 17.32
N ARG A 77 8.72 -26.45 17.84
CA ARG A 77 9.16 -27.73 17.24
C ARG A 77 8.57 -27.95 15.85
N ASN A 78 7.30 -27.62 15.65
CA ASN A 78 6.66 -27.73 14.33
C ASN A 78 7.30 -26.80 13.30
N ILE A 79 7.68 -25.58 13.71
CA ILE A 79 8.40 -24.64 12.84
C ILE A 79 9.74 -25.23 12.40
N ASP A 80 10.49 -25.84 13.31
CA ASP A 80 11.79 -26.44 13.00
C ASP A 80 11.68 -27.63 12.03
N VAL A 81 10.64 -28.46 12.19
CA VAL A 81 10.31 -29.55 11.26
C VAL A 81 10.01 -28.99 9.87
N MET A 82 9.16 -27.97 9.76
CA MET A 82 8.83 -27.35 8.47
C MET A 82 10.05 -26.70 7.80
N GLN A 83 10.95 -26.09 8.58
CA GLN A 83 12.19 -25.51 8.03
C GLN A 83 13.14 -26.60 7.52
N THR A 84 13.22 -27.73 8.20
CA THR A 84 14.02 -28.88 7.78
C THR A 84 13.47 -29.50 6.48
N GLU A 85 12.16 -29.67 6.39
CA GLU A 85 11.50 -30.18 5.18
C GLU A 85 11.71 -29.23 3.99
N LYS A 86 11.53 -27.93 4.19
CA LYS A 86 11.82 -26.90 3.19
C LYS A 86 13.25 -27.03 2.64
N LYS A 87 14.25 -27.16 3.52
CA LYS A 87 15.66 -27.34 3.10
C LYS A 87 15.86 -28.62 2.27
N SER A 88 15.19 -29.71 2.62
CA SER A 88 15.23 -30.97 1.86
C SER A 88 14.68 -30.79 0.45
N ILE A 89 13.53 -30.13 0.30
CA ILE A 89 12.91 -29.83 -1.00
C ILE A 89 13.86 -29.00 -1.88
N TYR A 90 14.48 -27.95 -1.33
CA TYR A 90 15.45 -27.14 -2.08
C TYR A 90 16.68 -27.93 -2.53
N LYS A 91 17.15 -28.87 -1.71
CA LYS A 91 18.28 -29.75 -2.07
C LYS A 91 17.92 -30.64 -3.25
N ASN A 92 16.72 -31.20 -3.27
CA ASN A 92 16.24 -32.06 -4.35
C ASN A 92 15.99 -31.29 -5.66
N LEU A 93 15.54 -30.04 -5.58
CA LEU A 93 15.35 -29.19 -6.76
C LEU A 93 16.67 -28.72 -7.40
N ARG A 94 17.77 -28.67 -6.64
CA ARG A 94 19.08 -28.25 -7.15
C ARG A 94 19.86 -29.39 -7.83
N ALA A 95 19.50 -30.64 -7.56
CA ALA A 95 19.98 -31.79 -8.32
C ALA A 95 19.15 -31.90 -9.61
N GLY A 96 19.48 -31.09 -10.61
CA GLY A 96 18.85 -31.17 -11.93
C GLY A 96 19.05 -32.54 -12.58
N PRO A 97 18.20 -32.95 -13.53
CA PRO A 97 18.35 -34.22 -14.24
C PRO A 97 19.65 -34.22 -15.06
N GLU A 98 20.42 -35.32 -14.95
CA GLU A 98 21.59 -35.55 -15.79
C GLU A 98 21.20 -35.49 -17.28
N PRO A 99 22.03 -34.88 -18.14
CA PRO A 99 21.71 -34.71 -19.55
C PRO A 99 21.70 -36.08 -20.25
N THR A 100 20.52 -36.50 -20.69
CA THR A 100 20.36 -37.63 -21.60
C THR A 100 20.90 -37.26 -22.98
N THR A 101 22.02 -37.90 -23.36
CA THR A 101 22.57 -37.89 -24.72
C THR A 101 21.57 -38.55 -25.69
N GLY A 102 20.93 -37.73 -26.52
CA GLY A 102 20.09 -38.18 -27.63
C GLY A 102 20.93 -38.62 -28.82
N GLY A 103 20.56 -39.77 -29.41
CA GLY A 103 21.18 -40.34 -30.60
C GLY A 103 20.63 -39.75 -31.91
N ASP A 104 21.51 -39.73 -32.90
CA ASP A 104 21.36 -39.25 -34.28
C ASP A 104 20.50 -40.13 -35.20
N GLU A 105 20.02 -39.52 -36.28
CA GLU A 105 19.72 -40.22 -37.53
C GLU A 105 20.40 -39.50 -38.72
N SER A 106 21.18 -40.30 -39.49
CA SER A 106 21.49 -40.19 -40.93
C SER A 106 22.86 -39.68 -41.46
N ALA A 107 23.61 -40.65 -42.00
CA ALA A 107 24.51 -40.62 -43.19
C ALA A 107 26.06 -40.45 -43.00
N PRO A 108 26.91 -40.80 -44.01
CA PRO A 108 27.73 -42.03 -44.08
C PRO A 108 29.27 -41.78 -43.99
N PRO A 109 30.13 -42.84 -43.95
CA PRO A 109 31.43 -42.77 -43.27
C PRO A 109 32.61 -42.36 -44.16
N PRO A 110 33.70 -41.85 -43.54
CA PRO A 110 35.02 -42.33 -43.95
C PRO A 110 36.00 -42.60 -42.79
N VAL A 111 36.62 -43.79 -42.89
CA VAL A 111 38.04 -44.15 -42.69
C VAL A 111 38.81 -43.51 -41.52
N THR A 112 39.11 -44.36 -40.54
CA THR A 112 40.03 -44.16 -39.41
C THR A 112 41.51 -44.30 -39.78
N PRO A 113 42.40 -43.48 -39.19
CA PRO A 113 43.81 -43.83 -38.94
C PRO A 113 44.08 -44.14 -37.45
N PRO A 114 45.25 -44.75 -37.12
CA PRO A 114 45.43 -45.55 -35.93
C PRO A 114 45.75 -44.74 -34.66
N VAL A 115 45.25 -45.27 -33.54
CA VAL A 115 45.40 -44.78 -32.17
C VAL A 115 46.83 -45.00 -31.68
N THR A 116 47.46 -43.94 -31.14
CA THR A 116 48.69 -44.03 -30.34
C THR A 116 48.32 -43.88 -28.86
N PRO A 117 48.89 -44.67 -27.92
CA PRO A 117 48.53 -44.60 -26.51
C PRO A 117 49.11 -43.33 -25.84
N PRO A 118 48.35 -42.65 -24.95
CA PRO A 118 48.84 -41.48 -24.23
C PRO A 118 49.68 -41.85 -23.00
N THR A 119 50.70 -41.03 -22.77
CA THR A 119 51.63 -41.06 -21.63
C THR A 119 50.94 -40.64 -20.32
N PRO A 120 51.35 -41.15 -19.14
CA PRO A 120 50.72 -40.79 -17.87
C PRO A 120 50.99 -39.33 -17.45
N PRO A 121 50.01 -38.62 -16.86
CA PRO A 121 50.19 -37.26 -16.37
C PRO A 121 50.97 -37.20 -15.05
N THR A 122 51.84 -36.19 -14.94
CA THR A 122 52.61 -35.83 -13.75
C THR A 122 51.70 -35.21 -12.67
N PRO A 123 51.93 -35.44 -11.36
CA PRO A 123 51.07 -34.91 -10.30
C PRO A 123 51.18 -33.38 -10.17
N PRO A 124 50.08 -32.67 -9.85
CA PRO A 124 50.10 -31.23 -9.62
C PRO A 124 50.69 -30.87 -8.24
N THR A 125 51.41 -29.75 -8.22
CA THR A 125 51.99 -29.14 -7.02
C THR A 125 50.91 -28.54 -6.11
N PRO A 126 51.05 -28.58 -4.76
CA PRO A 126 50.04 -28.07 -3.84
C PRO A 126 49.89 -26.54 -3.91
N PRO A 127 48.67 -25.99 -3.80
CA PRO A 127 48.43 -24.55 -3.79
C PRO A 127 48.84 -23.89 -2.47
N THR A 128 49.39 -22.68 -2.59
CA THR A 128 49.74 -21.79 -1.47
C THR A 128 48.47 -21.31 -0.75
N PRO A 129 48.47 -21.17 0.60
CA PRO A 129 47.30 -20.75 1.36
C PRO A 129 46.89 -19.30 1.01
N PRO A 130 45.59 -18.98 0.96
CA PRO A 130 45.13 -17.62 0.72
C PRO A 130 45.36 -16.71 1.93
N THR A 131 45.82 -15.50 1.64
CA THR A 131 45.97 -14.41 2.60
C THR A 131 44.59 -13.94 3.11
N PRO A 132 44.42 -13.61 4.41
CA PRO A 132 43.15 -13.16 4.96
C PRO A 132 42.65 -11.85 4.30
N PRO A 133 41.33 -11.68 4.09
CA PRO A 133 40.79 -10.46 3.52
C PRO A 133 40.99 -9.27 4.47
N LYS A 134 41.36 -8.14 3.87
CA LYS A 134 41.50 -6.84 4.53
C LYS A 134 40.11 -6.37 5.04
N PRO A 135 40.01 -5.76 6.23
CA PRO A 135 38.75 -5.20 6.73
C PRO A 135 38.18 -4.16 5.76
N PRO A 136 36.84 -4.07 5.60
CA PRO A 136 36.24 -3.03 4.77
C PRO A 136 36.57 -1.64 5.35
N SER A 137 36.98 -0.73 4.47
CA SER A 137 37.13 0.69 4.80
C SER A 137 35.75 1.27 5.14
N PRO A 138 35.67 2.28 6.04
CA PRO A 138 34.40 2.94 6.33
C PRO A 138 33.88 3.68 5.10
N ASP A 139 32.62 3.42 4.73
CA ASP A 139 31.92 4.09 3.64
C ASP A 139 31.89 5.61 3.87
N LEU A 140 32.11 6.39 2.80
CA LEU A 140 31.98 7.84 2.86
C LEU A 140 30.53 8.23 2.58
N ILE A 141 29.91 8.87 3.58
CA ILE A 141 28.57 9.44 3.47
C ILE A 141 28.71 10.91 3.05
N LEU A 142 28.15 11.27 1.89
CA LEU A 142 28.00 12.68 1.51
C LEU A 142 26.76 13.24 2.21
N ASN A 143 26.95 14.22 3.07
CA ASN A 143 25.85 14.96 3.69
C ASN A 143 25.14 15.84 2.65
N PRO A 144 23.79 15.95 2.69
CA PRO A 144 23.08 16.86 1.82
C PRO A 144 23.40 18.33 2.17
N SER A 145 23.53 19.12 1.10
CA SER A 145 23.87 20.54 1.07
C SER A 145 22.99 21.41 2.00
N SER A 146 23.64 22.36 2.66
CA SER A 146 23.17 23.16 3.79
C SER A 146 22.10 24.23 3.47
N GLY A 147 21.03 24.24 4.25
CA GLY A 147 20.62 25.42 5.04
C GLY A 147 21.04 25.22 6.52
N PRO A 148 21.16 26.26 7.36
CA PRO A 148 21.84 26.16 8.66
C PRO A 148 20.97 25.45 9.71
N LEU A 149 21.40 24.26 10.12
CA LEU A 149 20.73 23.42 11.11
C LEU A 149 21.31 23.60 12.52
N LYS A 150 20.40 23.81 13.49
CA LYS A 150 20.66 23.67 14.92
C LYS A 150 20.99 22.20 15.21
N LEU A 151 22.02 21.96 16.03
CA LEU A 151 22.34 20.64 16.58
C LEU A 151 21.17 20.13 17.43
N TYR A 152 20.40 19.21 16.87
CA TYR A 152 19.61 18.24 17.60
C TYR A 152 20.37 16.91 17.50
N THR A 153 20.83 16.37 18.62
CA THR A 153 21.39 15.01 18.68
C THR A 153 20.23 14.02 18.80
N PRO A 154 19.93 13.21 17.76
CA PRO A 154 18.87 12.21 17.86
C PRO A 154 19.34 11.02 18.70
N PRO A 155 18.46 10.43 19.52
CA PRO A 155 18.75 9.19 20.21
C PRO A 155 18.67 8.02 19.21
N SER A 156 19.72 7.20 19.15
CA SER A 156 19.95 6.08 18.22
C SER A 156 20.21 6.48 16.76
N SER A 157 21.33 6.02 16.20
CA SER A 157 21.72 6.32 14.83
C SER A 157 20.63 5.87 13.86
N PRO A 158 20.21 6.73 12.91
CA PRO A 158 19.18 6.37 11.94
C PRO A 158 19.64 5.19 11.08
N SER A 159 18.71 4.28 10.77
CA SER A 159 19.02 3.16 9.89
C SER A 159 18.94 3.61 8.44
N ILE A 160 20.08 3.63 7.76
CA ILE A 160 20.20 3.89 6.33
C ILE A 160 20.04 2.56 5.58
N VAL A 161 19.08 2.49 4.65
CA VAL A 161 18.75 1.27 3.90
C VAL A 161 18.76 1.53 2.39
N ASP A 162 18.96 0.48 1.60
CA ASP A 162 18.81 0.55 0.15
C ASP A 162 17.33 0.54 -0.24
N PHE A 163 16.99 1.21 -1.35
CA PHE A 163 15.66 1.16 -1.94
C PHE A 163 15.75 0.97 -3.46
N PRO A 164 14.74 0.36 -4.10
CA PRO A 164 14.76 0.14 -5.54
C PRO A 164 14.36 1.41 -6.30
N CYS A 165 15.02 1.68 -7.44
CA CYS A 165 14.59 2.76 -8.34
C CYS A 165 14.57 2.36 -9.82
N PRO A 166 13.65 2.91 -10.62
CA PRO A 166 13.59 2.73 -12.07
C PRO A 166 14.81 3.21 -12.85
N LEU A 167 15.46 4.29 -12.38
CA LEU A 167 16.52 4.98 -13.10
C LEU A 167 17.92 4.37 -12.87
N ARG A 168 18.00 3.26 -12.13
CA ARG A 168 19.26 2.57 -11.80
C ARG A 168 19.98 2.03 -13.04
N ASP A 169 21.31 1.99 -12.96
CA ASP A 169 22.18 1.36 -13.96
C ASP A 169 22.57 -0.07 -13.56
N ASP A 170 22.51 -0.40 -12.26
CA ASP A 170 22.81 -1.74 -11.75
C ASP A 170 21.65 -2.73 -12.01
N PRO A 171 21.95 -3.97 -12.42
CA PRO A 171 20.93 -4.98 -12.67
C PRO A 171 20.14 -5.42 -11.42
N ASP A 172 20.69 -5.26 -10.21
CA ASP A 172 20.04 -5.60 -8.95
C ASP A 172 18.76 -4.75 -8.76
N PRO A 173 17.57 -5.37 -8.72
CA PRO A 173 16.32 -4.65 -8.56
C PRO A 173 16.07 -4.18 -7.13
N THR A 174 16.93 -4.52 -6.16
CA THR A 174 16.71 -4.21 -4.74
C THR A 174 17.39 -2.91 -4.28
N SER A 175 18.33 -2.38 -5.06
CA SER A 175 19.07 -1.16 -4.76
C SER A 175 19.00 -0.15 -5.91
N CYS A 176 19.12 1.13 -5.59
CA CYS A 176 19.13 2.23 -6.55
C CYS A 176 20.58 2.68 -6.76
N LYS A 177 21.27 2.04 -7.70
CA LYS A 177 22.67 2.33 -8.00
C LYS A 177 22.82 2.99 -9.35
N LEU A 178 23.60 4.06 -9.41
CA LEU A 178 23.84 4.87 -10.61
C LEU A 178 25.33 4.99 -10.86
N GLU A 179 25.73 4.88 -12.13
CA GLU A 179 27.09 5.18 -12.56
C GLU A 179 27.25 6.69 -12.73
N CYS A 180 28.29 7.26 -12.13
CA CYS A 180 28.58 8.68 -12.26
C CYS A 180 29.21 8.99 -13.62
N GLU A 181 28.55 9.82 -14.42
CA GLU A 181 29.06 10.25 -15.74
C GLU A 181 30.07 11.42 -15.63
N ASP A 182 30.08 12.10 -14.49
CA ASP A 182 30.93 13.25 -14.16
C ASP A 182 31.55 13.13 -12.76
N GLU A 183 32.54 13.98 -12.47
CA GLU A 183 33.33 13.94 -11.23
C GLU A 183 32.50 14.22 -9.97
N GLY A 184 31.36 14.91 -10.11
CA GLY A 184 30.45 15.25 -9.01
C GLY A 184 29.24 14.31 -8.90
N CYS A 185 29.13 13.33 -9.80
CA CYS A 185 27.95 12.47 -9.90
C CYS A 185 26.62 13.25 -10.02
N THR A 186 26.61 14.35 -10.79
CA THR A 186 25.47 15.29 -10.88
C THR A 186 24.15 14.60 -11.27
N ARG A 187 24.22 13.54 -12.10
CA ARG A 187 23.05 12.71 -12.44
C ARG A 187 22.47 12.03 -11.20
N ALA A 188 23.29 11.45 -10.33
CA ALA A 188 22.82 10.77 -9.13
C ALA A 188 22.19 11.73 -8.13
N GLU A 189 22.75 12.93 -7.97
CA GLU A 189 22.15 14.01 -7.17
C GLU A 189 20.76 14.38 -7.69
N LYS A 190 20.63 14.69 -8.98
CA LYS A 190 19.33 15.00 -9.60
C LYS A 190 18.35 13.86 -9.46
N VAL A 191 18.79 12.62 -9.67
CA VAL A 191 17.93 11.44 -9.51
C VAL A 191 17.51 11.28 -8.05
N CYS A 192 18.41 11.51 -7.09
CA CYS A 192 18.09 11.50 -5.66
C CYS A 192 17.01 12.54 -5.32
N GLU A 193 17.12 13.76 -5.85
CA GLU A 193 16.11 14.81 -5.70
C GLU A 193 14.73 14.42 -6.29
N THR A 194 14.70 13.49 -7.26
CA THR A 194 13.43 12.98 -7.80
C THR A 194 12.77 11.89 -6.92
N TYR A 195 13.54 11.21 -6.07
CA TYR A 195 13.04 10.13 -5.20
C TYR A 195 12.94 10.60 -3.76
N VAL A 196 11.72 10.57 -3.21
CA VAL A 196 11.49 10.92 -1.80
C VAL A 196 12.25 10.03 -0.83
N GLU A 197 12.48 8.77 -1.20
CA GLU A 197 13.23 7.83 -0.38
C GLU A 197 14.70 8.24 -0.30
N CYS A 198 15.21 8.93 -1.32
CA CYS A 198 16.61 9.27 -1.35
C CYS A 198 16.92 10.40 -0.37
N THR A 199 17.73 10.06 0.62
CA THR A 199 18.22 10.97 1.67
C THR A 199 19.73 11.08 1.63
N HIS A 200 20.39 10.07 1.06
CA HIS A 200 21.84 9.93 1.04
C HIS A 200 22.31 9.39 -0.30
N LEU A 201 23.47 9.89 -0.73
CA LEU A 201 24.30 9.28 -1.76
C LEU A 201 25.49 8.63 -1.07
N VAL A 202 25.60 7.32 -1.20
CA VAL A 202 26.68 6.52 -0.58
C VAL A 202 27.56 5.94 -1.66
N PHE A 203 28.88 6.12 -1.50
CA PHE A 203 29.87 5.69 -2.47
C PHE A 203 31.07 5.04 -1.78
N ASP A 204 31.53 3.94 -2.36
CA ASP A 204 32.61 3.15 -1.79
C ASP A 204 33.93 3.52 -2.51
N GLY A 205 34.63 4.55 -2.03
CA GLY A 205 35.97 4.88 -2.49
C GLY A 205 36.40 6.32 -2.26
N GLU A 206 37.68 6.62 -2.43
CA GLU A 206 38.22 7.99 -2.42
C GLU A 206 38.51 8.46 -3.86
N GLY A 207 38.54 9.78 -4.08
CA GLY A 207 38.90 10.40 -5.37
C GLY A 207 37.75 10.55 -6.37
N ASP A 208 38.09 10.86 -7.62
CA ASP A 208 37.15 11.10 -8.74
C ASP A 208 36.01 10.07 -8.78
N MET A 209 34.77 10.54 -8.86
CA MET A 209 33.57 9.70 -8.91
C MET A 209 33.26 9.17 -10.30
N LYS A 210 33.84 9.73 -11.37
CA LYS A 210 33.52 9.34 -12.74
C LYS A 210 33.75 7.84 -13.00
N GLY A 211 32.73 7.16 -13.52
CA GLY A 211 32.71 5.72 -13.77
C GLY A 211 32.56 4.86 -12.50
N LYS A 212 32.36 5.46 -11.33
CA LYS A 212 32.04 4.73 -10.09
C LYS A 212 30.54 4.62 -9.90
N MET A 213 30.14 3.57 -9.18
CA MET A 213 28.76 3.37 -8.76
C MET A 213 28.50 4.11 -7.45
N VAL A 214 27.41 4.88 -7.42
CA VAL A 214 26.85 5.50 -6.22
C VAL A 214 25.53 4.81 -5.91
N THR A 215 25.29 4.52 -4.63
CA THR A 215 24.04 3.96 -4.13
C THR A 215 23.21 5.05 -3.48
N LEU A 216 22.00 5.25 -3.99
CA LEU A 216 20.99 6.10 -3.37
C LEU A 216 20.37 5.34 -2.19
N LYS A 217 20.41 5.93 -1.00
CA LYS A 217 19.91 5.30 0.23
C LYS A 217 18.83 6.11 0.92
N HIS A 218 17.98 5.39 1.65
CA HIS A 218 16.89 5.91 2.44
C HIS A 218 17.19 5.87 3.93
N GLU A 219 17.04 6.99 4.60
CA GLU A 219 17.10 7.11 6.05
C GLU A 219 15.73 6.79 6.62
N ILE A 220 15.63 5.65 7.31
CA ILE A 220 14.40 5.31 8.02
C ILE A 220 14.37 6.11 9.32
N ILE A 221 13.54 7.15 9.33
CA ILE A 221 13.15 7.84 10.55
C ILE A 221 11.99 7.03 11.15
N LYS A 222 12.29 6.24 12.18
CA LYS A 222 11.23 5.61 12.98
C LYS A 222 10.52 6.71 13.75
N GLU A 223 9.26 6.96 13.39
CA GLU A 223 8.47 7.97 14.08
C GLU A 223 8.17 7.51 15.50
N ASP A 224 8.41 8.41 16.45
CA ASP A 224 8.10 8.16 17.84
C ASP A 224 6.58 8.09 18.03
N LEU A 225 6.08 6.94 18.48
CA LEU A 225 4.68 6.69 18.82
C LEU A 225 4.16 7.69 19.88
N SER A 226 5.04 8.38 20.61
CA SER A 226 4.65 9.47 21.53
C SER A 226 3.85 10.57 20.83
N ILE A 227 4.16 10.89 19.57
CA ILE A 227 3.44 11.89 18.76
C ILE A 227 1.99 11.42 18.54
N LEU A 228 1.80 10.14 18.23
CA LEU A 228 0.46 9.54 18.10
C LEU A 228 -0.31 9.61 19.41
N ASN A 229 0.33 9.27 20.52
CA ASN A 229 -0.31 9.32 21.83
C ASN A 229 -0.82 10.73 22.17
N SER A 230 -0.07 11.78 21.83
CA SER A 230 -0.51 13.16 22.04
C SER A 230 -1.75 13.51 21.21
N ALA A 231 -1.78 13.11 19.94
CA ALA A 231 -2.90 13.35 19.04
C ALA A 231 -4.14 12.53 19.42
N PHE A 232 -3.95 11.27 19.83
CA PHE A 232 -5.03 10.43 20.39
C PHE A 232 -5.59 11.02 21.68
N THR A 233 -4.78 11.69 22.50
CA THR A 233 -5.26 12.31 23.75
C THR A 233 -6.27 13.42 23.46
N LYS A 234 -6.07 14.21 22.40
CA LYS A 234 -7.04 15.23 21.96
C LYS A 234 -8.39 14.61 21.57
N TRP A 235 -8.37 13.40 21.01
CA TRP A 235 -9.53 12.70 20.48
C TRP A 235 -9.99 11.51 21.33
N SER A 236 -9.50 11.38 22.56
CA SER A 236 -9.72 10.17 23.39
C SER A 236 -11.20 9.95 23.72
N ASN A 237 -11.99 11.02 23.73
CA ASN A 237 -13.44 10.97 23.96
C ASN A 237 -14.22 10.48 22.72
N VAL A 238 -13.59 10.43 21.55
CA VAL A 238 -14.22 10.09 20.25
C VAL A 238 -13.62 8.82 19.64
N MET A 239 -12.34 8.53 19.90
CA MET A 239 -11.66 7.32 19.45
C MET A 239 -11.17 6.49 20.62
N SER A 240 -11.65 5.25 20.67
CA SER A 240 -11.09 4.24 21.54
C SER A 240 -9.90 3.55 20.86
N LYS A 241 -8.88 3.23 21.66
CA LYS A 241 -7.83 2.28 21.27
C LYS A 241 -8.29 0.82 21.33
N SER A 242 -9.53 0.55 21.75
CA SER A 242 -10.06 -0.81 21.80
C SER A 242 -10.05 -1.43 20.41
N ILE A 243 -9.59 -2.68 20.34
CA ILE A 243 -9.68 -3.49 19.14
C ILE A 243 -11.13 -3.95 19.02
N LYS A 244 -11.85 -3.44 18.01
CA LYS A 244 -13.21 -3.86 17.69
C LYS A 244 -13.46 -3.74 16.18
N PRO A 245 -14.45 -4.46 15.63
CA PRO A 245 -14.88 -4.27 14.26
C PRO A 245 -15.25 -2.82 13.96
N ARG A 246 -14.76 -2.27 12.84
CA ARG A 246 -15.07 -0.90 12.40
C ARG A 246 -15.43 -0.82 10.93
N THR A 247 -16.12 0.25 10.57
CA THR A 247 -16.30 0.67 9.18
C THR A 247 -15.20 1.65 8.79
N TYR A 248 -14.50 1.36 7.69
CA TYR A 248 -13.42 2.21 7.18
C TYR A 248 -13.93 3.01 5.97
N VAL A 249 -13.69 4.32 6.00
CA VAL A 249 -13.96 5.22 4.90
C VAL A 249 -12.60 5.71 4.40
N ILE A 250 -12.16 5.22 3.24
CA ILE A 250 -10.86 5.53 2.65
C ILE A 250 -11.04 6.62 1.60
N ILE A 251 -10.36 7.74 1.78
CA ILE A 251 -10.39 8.91 0.92
C ILE A 251 -9.01 9.10 0.30
N SER A 252 -8.98 9.50 -0.96
CA SER A 252 -7.77 10.00 -1.64
C SER A 252 -8.19 10.84 -2.85
N TYR A 253 -7.28 11.58 -3.46
CA TYR A 253 -7.52 12.16 -4.80
C TYR A 253 -7.15 11.19 -5.94
N GLY A 254 -7.12 9.88 -5.70
CA GLY A 254 -6.71 8.90 -6.72
C GLY A 254 -5.19 8.80 -6.88
N GLY A 255 -4.72 7.68 -7.43
CA GLY A 255 -3.28 7.42 -7.62
C GLY A 255 -2.44 7.34 -6.33
N SER A 256 -3.05 7.46 -5.15
CA SER A 256 -2.36 7.56 -3.85
C SER A 256 -2.27 6.24 -3.08
N GLY A 257 -2.48 5.09 -3.73
CA GLY A 257 -2.47 3.78 -3.05
C GLY A 257 -3.74 3.42 -2.28
N SER A 258 -4.80 4.23 -2.36
CA SER A 258 -6.07 3.98 -1.67
C SER A 258 -6.72 2.64 -2.01
N LYS A 259 -6.59 2.16 -3.26
CA LYS A 259 -7.06 0.83 -3.67
C LYS A 259 -6.30 -0.30 -2.96
N MET A 260 -4.98 -0.14 -2.78
CA MET A 260 -4.16 -1.10 -2.04
C MET A 260 -4.61 -1.17 -0.58
N LEU A 261 -4.73 0.00 0.08
CA LEU A 261 -5.13 0.08 1.47
C LEU A 261 -6.56 -0.47 1.68
N ALA A 262 -7.52 -0.03 0.87
CA ALA A 262 -8.91 -0.48 0.95
C ALA A 262 -9.06 -1.98 0.65
N GLY A 263 -8.29 -2.51 -0.31
CA GLY A 263 -8.26 -3.93 -0.63
C GLY A 263 -7.75 -4.76 0.55
N TRP A 264 -6.59 -4.40 1.10
CA TRP A 264 -6.01 -5.10 2.25
C TRP A 264 -6.94 -5.08 3.47
N ILE A 265 -7.49 -3.91 3.85
CA ILE A 265 -8.44 -3.82 4.98
C ILE A 265 -9.69 -4.68 4.71
N SER A 266 -10.18 -4.71 3.46
CA SER A 266 -11.35 -5.51 3.08
C SER A 266 -11.13 -7.02 3.23
N ASP A 267 -9.89 -7.49 3.05
CA ASP A 267 -9.54 -8.91 3.11
C ASP A 267 -9.32 -9.38 4.56
N LEU A 268 -9.28 -8.47 5.54
CA LEU A 268 -9.18 -8.81 6.95
C LEU A 268 -10.46 -9.48 7.48
N PRO A 269 -10.37 -10.27 8.57
CA PRO A 269 -11.52 -10.92 9.19
C PRO A 269 -12.63 -9.95 9.57
N LYS A 270 -13.88 -10.37 9.39
CA LYS A 270 -15.06 -9.57 9.75
C LYS A 270 -15.19 -9.27 11.26
N SER A 271 -14.46 -10.02 12.09
CA SER A 271 -14.28 -9.72 13.52
C SER A 271 -13.43 -8.47 13.80
N SER A 272 -12.77 -7.90 12.78
CA SER A 272 -12.00 -6.65 12.86
C SER A 272 -12.48 -5.57 11.89
N VAL A 273 -13.21 -5.96 10.83
CA VAL A 273 -13.67 -5.03 9.79
C VAL A 273 -15.13 -5.31 9.45
N VAL A 274 -16.00 -4.32 9.69
CA VAL A 274 -17.41 -4.38 9.31
C VAL A 274 -17.53 -4.16 7.79
N LYS A 275 -17.11 -2.98 7.33
CA LYS A 275 -17.23 -2.52 5.94
C LYS A 275 -16.04 -1.66 5.56
N VAL A 276 -15.70 -1.64 4.27
CA VAL A 276 -14.72 -0.71 3.69
C VAL A 276 -15.36 0.04 2.53
N LYS A 277 -15.29 1.37 2.60
CA LYS A 277 -15.74 2.31 1.56
C LYS A 277 -14.53 3.06 1.02
N HIS A 278 -14.54 3.36 -0.27
CA HIS A 278 -13.48 4.09 -0.94
C HIS A 278 -14.09 5.20 -1.81
N MET A 279 -13.55 6.42 -1.70
CA MET A 279 -14.06 7.59 -2.43
C MET A 279 -12.97 8.63 -2.76
N HIS A 280 -13.35 9.58 -3.60
CA HIS A 280 -12.54 10.69 -4.09
C HIS A 280 -13.22 12.04 -3.85
N ASP A 281 -13.61 12.31 -2.59
CA ASP A 281 -14.33 13.54 -2.23
C ASP A 281 -13.36 14.59 -1.64
N PRO A 282 -13.22 15.80 -2.23
CA PRO A 282 -12.34 16.85 -1.71
C PRO A 282 -12.87 17.52 -0.43
N ASN A 283 -14.12 17.28 -0.04
CA ASN A 283 -14.83 18.01 1.02
C ASN A 283 -15.10 17.11 2.24
N PRO A 284 -14.23 17.12 3.27
CA PRO A 284 -14.55 16.43 4.51
C PRO A 284 -15.79 17.08 5.15
N PRO A 285 -16.82 16.31 5.53
CA PRO A 285 -17.99 16.85 6.17
C PRO A 285 -17.67 17.31 7.59
N PRO A 286 -18.40 18.28 8.15
CA PRO A 286 -18.20 18.71 9.54
C PRO A 286 -18.59 17.62 10.54
N VAL A 287 -19.46 16.69 10.15
CA VAL A 287 -20.00 15.61 10.99
C VAL A 287 -19.91 14.27 10.25
N MET A 288 -19.69 13.17 10.97
CA MET A 288 -19.58 11.86 10.32
C MET A 288 -20.89 11.47 9.65
N ARG A 289 -20.76 10.88 8.47
CA ARG A 289 -21.87 10.45 7.62
C ARG A 289 -21.70 9.02 7.14
N THR A 290 -22.81 8.31 6.99
CA THR A 290 -22.85 6.98 6.35
C THR A 290 -23.63 7.06 5.05
N PHE A 291 -23.37 6.14 4.12
CA PHE A 291 -24.04 6.11 2.83
C PHE A 291 -25.29 5.24 2.89
N ASN A 292 -26.44 5.82 2.57
CA ASN A 292 -27.74 5.12 2.65
C ASN A 292 -27.87 4.09 1.53
N ARG A 293 -27.28 4.39 0.38
CA ARG A 293 -27.15 3.41 -0.71
C ARG A 293 -25.96 2.50 -0.42
N PRO A 294 -26.10 1.18 -0.61
CA PRO A 294 -24.96 0.28 -0.52
C PRO A 294 -23.97 0.65 -1.63
N LEU A 295 -22.97 1.46 -1.29
CA LEU A 295 -21.73 1.48 -2.05
C LEU A 295 -21.24 0.04 -2.06
N ARG A 296 -21.15 -0.58 -3.24
CA ARG A 296 -20.66 -1.95 -3.42
C ARG A 296 -19.40 -2.11 -2.57
N GLU A 297 -19.33 -3.16 -1.74
CA GLU A 297 -18.20 -3.34 -0.81
C GLU A 297 -16.88 -3.42 -1.57
N ALA A 298 -15.80 -2.87 -0.98
CA ALA A 298 -14.45 -3.13 -1.46
C ALA A 298 -14.26 -4.64 -1.55
N THR A 299 -13.68 -5.11 -2.64
CA THR A 299 -13.13 -6.46 -2.73
C THR A 299 -11.84 -6.33 -3.52
N HIS A 300 -10.83 -7.14 -3.20
CA HIS A 300 -9.55 -7.08 -3.91
C HIS A 300 -9.72 -7.25 -5.44
N ASN A 301 -10.70 -8.08 -5.84
CA ASN A 301 -11.02 -8.41 -7.23
C ASN A 301 -12.02 -7.45 -7.90
N GLY A 302 -12.68 -6.58 -7.13
CA GLY A 302 -13.67 -5.65 -7.66
C GLY A 302 -13.00 -4.40 -8.22
N ASP A 303 -13.38 -3.98 -9.43
CA ASP A 303 -13.01 -2.64 -9.87
C ASP A 303 -13.74 -1.61 -8.98
N PHE A 304 -12.97 -0.65 -8.46
CA PHE A 304 -13.48 0.43 -7.64
C PHE A 304 -14.02 1.57 -8.52
N ARG A 305 -13.74 1.54 -9.83
CA ARG A 305 -14.14 2.54 -10.82
C ARG A 305 -15.65 2.58 -11.08
N ASP A 306 -16.36 1.47 -10.91
CA ASP A 306 -17.83 1.40 -11.10
C ASP A 306 -18.62 2.06 -9.96
N ARG A 307 -17.94 2.64 -8.96
CA ARG A 307 -18.53 3.19 -7.72
C ARG A 307 -18.52 4.71 -7.75
N HIS A 308 -19.00 5.24 -8.86
CA HIS A 308 -19.10 6.66 -9.10
C HIS A 308 -20.12 7.28 -8.15
N ILE A 309 -19.65 8.14 -7.23
CA ILE A 309 -20.47 9.20 -6.65
C ILE A 309 -20.08 10.46 -7.43
N PRO A 310 -20.88 10.89 -8.43
CA PRO A 310 -20.57 12.09 -9.19
C PRO A 310 -20.45 13.28 -8.24
N GLY A 311 -19.28 13.92 -8.27
CA GLY A 311 -19.12 15.28 -7.75
C GLY A 311 -18.86 15.42 -6.25
N GLY A 312 -18.04 14.55 -5.63
CA GLY A 312 -17.27 14.96 -4.44
C GLY A 312 -18.06 15.71 -3.36
N LEU A 313 -19.25 15.20 -3.08
CA LEU A 313 -20.11 15.68 -2.05
C LEU A 313 -20.61 14.42 -1.37
N PHE A 314 -20.37 14.28 -0.06
CA PHE A 314 -21.19 13.49 0.84
C PHE A 314 -22.64 13.82 0.48
N SER A 315 -23.25 12.95 -0.32
CA SER A 315 -24.42 13.33 -1.07
C SER A 315 -25.55 13.61 -0.08
N LYS A 316 -26.61 14.27 -0.56
CA LYS A 316 -27.86 14.37 0.22
C LYS A 316 -28.38 13.00 0.68
N ASP A 317 -27.92 11.91 0.06
CA ASP A 317 -28.27 10.52 0.38
C ASP A 317 -27.35 9.90 1.44
N THR A 318 -26.75 10.72 2.30
CA THR A 318 -25.98 10.28 3.46
C THR A 318 -26.74 10.52 4.76
N GLU A 319 -26.77 9.53 5.62
CA GLU A 319 -27.30 9.60 6.97
C GLU A 319 -26.25 10.14 7.94
N LEU A 320 -26.71 10.92 8.90
CA LEU A 320 -25.87 11.36 10.01
C LEU A 320 -25.58 10.17 10.91
N ILE A 321 -24.30 9.97 11.24
CA ILE A 321 -23.91 9.01 12.28
C ILE A 321 -24.06 9.71 13.64
N PRO A 322 -24.74 9.11 14.63
CA PRO A 322 -24.78 9.66 15.98
C PRO A 322 -23.37 9.76 16.60
N LYS A 323 -23.09 10.82 17.35
CA LYS A 323 -21.76 11.03 18.00
C LYS A 323 -21.29 9.83 18.83
N GLY A 324 -22.22 9.14 19.51
CA GLY A 324 -21.91 7.95 20.30
C GLY A 324 -21.38 6.76 19.49
N GLU A 325 -21.55 6.78 18.16
CA GLU A 325 -21.13 5.72 17.24
C GLU A 325 -19.85 6.10 16.46
N TYR A 326 -19.26 7.28 16.68
CA TYR A 326 -18.08 7.73 15.91
C TYR A 326 -16.90 6.76 16.02
N ASP A 327 -16.75 6.09 17.16
CA ASP A 327 -15.69 5.11 17.36
C ASP A 327 -15.88 3.81 16.53
N ASP A 328 -17.06 3.56 15.98
CA ASP A 328 -17.32 2.45 15.06
C ASP A 328 -16.84 2.74 13.63
N PHE A 329 -16.35 3.95 13.38
CA PHE A 329 -15.87 4.40 12.08
C PHE A 329 -14.41 4.86 12.13
N ARG A 330 -13.71 4.71 11.00
CA ARG A 330 -12.39 5.31 10.76
C ARG A 330 -12.40 5.99 9.40
N TYR A 331 -12.28 7.31 9.41
CA TYR A 331 -12.06 8.11 8.21
C TYR A 331 -10.56 8.20 7.98
N VAL A 332 -10.11 7.70 6.83
CA VAL A 332 -8.69 7.59 6.50
C VAL A 332 -8.45 8.33 5.20
N TYR A 333 -7.61 9.35 5.23
CA TYR A 333 -7.17 10.06 4.05
C TYR A 333 -5.75 9.58 3.69
N ILE A 334 -5.58 8.92 2.56
CA ILE A 334 -4.25 8.50 2.07
C ILE A 334 -3.83 9.38 0.89
N PHE A 335 -2.62 9.91 0.96
CA PHE A 335 -2.05 10.86 0.00
C PHE A 335 -0.65 10.44 -0.45
N LYS A 336 -0.26 10.85 -1.67
CA LYS A 336 1.04 10.56 -2.33
C LYS A 336 1.51 11.80 -3.11
N ASP A 337 2.73 11.86 -3.62
CA ASP A 337 3.14 12.92 -4.57
C ASP A 337 2.07 13.08 -5.69
N PRO A 338 1.43 14.26 -5.83
CA PRO A 338 0.39 14.50 -6.84
C PRO A 338 0.88 14.24 -8.27
N VAL A 339 2.18 14.45 -8.52
CA VAL A 339 2.80 14.19 -9.84
C VAL A 339 2.67 12.71 -10.20
N GLU A 340 2.93 11.81 -9.25
CA GLU A 340 2.79 10.38 -9.46
C GLU A 340 1.33 9.94 -9.64
N GLY A 341 0.43 10.56 -8.86
CA GLY A 341 -1.01 10.32 -9.00
C GLY A 341 -1.52 10.68 -10.39
N LEU A 342 -1.11 11.85 -10.91
CA LEU A 342 -1.49 12.32 -12.24
C LEU A 342 -0.89 11.49 -13.36
N VAL A 343 0.39 11.14 -13.29
CA VAL A 343 1.00 10.22 -14.27
C VAL A 343 0.26 8.87 -14.31
N SER A 344 -0.30 8.43 -13.18
CA SER A 344 -1.11 7.21 -13.12
C SER A 344 -2.53 7.39 -13.67
N ARG A 345 -3.15 8.54 -13.46
CA ARG A 345 -4.62 8.72 -13.59
C ARG A 345 -5.05 9.96 -14.38
N HIS A 346 -4.18 10.59 -15.16
CA HIS A 346 -4.54 11.75 -15.98
C HIS A 346 -5.70 11.43 -16.94
N GLY A 347 -6.68 12.31 -16.98
CA GLY A 347 -7.87 12.15 -17.78
C GLY A 347 -9.06 12.93 -17.23
N HIS A 348 -9.94 13.33 -18.14
CA HIS A 348 -11.11 14.16 -17.85
C HIS A 348 -12.00 13.56 -16.75
N GLY A 349 -12.38 12.29 -16.87
CA GLY A 349 -13.22 11.63 -15.86
C GLY A 349 -12.57 11.58 -14.47
N HIS A 350 -11.24 11.43 -14.38
CA HIS A 350 -10.57 11.49 -13.07
C HIS A 350 -10.60 12.90 -12.48
N CYS A 351 -10.36 13.91 -13.33
CA CYS A 351 -10.47 15.32 -12.94
C CYS A 351 -11.88 15.60 -12.37
N GLU A 352 -12.94 15.16 -13.05
CA GLU A 352 -14.32 15.37 -12.57
C GLU A 352 -14.56 14.65 -11.25
N HIS A 353 -14.03 13.43 -11.09
CA HIS A 353 -14.19 12.64 -9.88
C HIS A 353 -13.60 13.31 -8.64
N VAL A 354 -12.49 14.05 -8.78
CA VAL A 354 -11.88 14.77 -7.65
C VAL A 354 -12.43 16.18 -7.46
N GLY A 355 -13.42 16.58 -8.26
CA GLY A 355 -14.03 17.92 -8.21
C GLY A 355 -13.22 19.01 -8.93
N GLY A 356 -12.46 18.65 -9.96
CA GLY A 356 -11.64 19.55 -10.75
C GLY A 356 -12.40 20.46 -11.75
N GLU A 357 -11.68 21.44 -12.29
CA GLU A 357 -12.10 22.35 -13.38
C GLU A 357 -11.77 21.74 -14.76
N CYS A 358 -12.48 20.69 -15.15
CA CYS A 358 -12.09 19.84 -16.29
C CYS A 358 -12.56 20.35 -17.65
N GLY A 359 -13.49 21.31 -17.69
CA GLY A 359 -14.09 21.76 -18.95
C GLY A 359 -14.80 20.62 -19.71
N ARG A 360 -14.87 20.74 -21.04
CA ARG A 360 -15.47 19.70 -21.90
C ARG A 360 -14.47 18.59 -22.18
N ILE A 361 -14.95 17.35 -22.26
CA ILE A 361 -14.11 16.15 -22.48
C ILE A 361 -13.26 16.26 -23.76
N GLU A 362 -13.82 16.83 -24.84
CA GLU A 362 -13.11 16.98 -26.13
C GLU A 362 -12.01 18.05 -26.08
N SER A 363 -12.05 18.93 -25.08
CA SER A 363 -11.06 19.99 -24.86
C SER A 363 -10.10 19.68 -23.71
N PHE A 364 -10.24 18.52 -23.06
CA PHE A 364 -9.39 18.18 -21.94
C PHE A 364 -7.95 17.98 -22.42
N PRO A 365 -6.96 18.69 -21.84
CA PRO A 365 -5.60 18.64 -22.33
C PRO A 365 -4.98 17.25 -22.16
N THR A 366 -4.07 16.89 -23.07
CA THR A 366 -3.11 15.80 -22.82
C THR A 366 -2.26 16.11 -21.59
N LEU A 367 -1.57 15.13 -21.00
CA LEU A 367 -0.75 15.42 -19.81
C LEU A 367 0.34 16.44 -20.11
N ASP A 368 0.98 16.38 -21.28
CA ASP A 368 1.95 17.37 -21.75
C ASP A 368 1.35 18.78 -21.85
N GLY A 369 0.16 18.89 -22.44
CA GLY A 369 -0.56 20.17 -22.55
C GLY A 369 -0.97 20.72 -21.18
N TYR A 370 -1.41 19.84 -20.28
CA TYR A 370 -1.75 20.17 -18.91
C TYR A 370 -0.54 20.69 -18.13
N ALA A 371 0.58 19.95 -18.16
CA ALA A 371 1.82 20.31 -17.48
C ALA A 371 2.39 21.64 -18.03
N SER A 372 2.32 21.86 -19.35
CA SER A 372 2.76 23.11 -19.97
C SER A 372 1.85 24.29 -19.67
N GLY A 373 0.56 24.04 -19.39
CA GLY A 373 -0.40 25.08 -19.01
C GLY A 373 -0.18 25.65 -17.60
N GLY A 374 0.53 24.93 -16.73
CA GLY A 374 0.92 25.44 -15.40
C GLY A 374 -0.22 25.66 -14.41
N LYS A 375 -1.44 25.17 -14.70
CA LYS A 375 -2.64 25.38 -13.86
C LYS A 375 -3.08 24.07 -13.20
N ASP A 376 -3.30 24.11 -11.89
CA ASP A 376 -3.93 23.00 -11.14
C ASP A 376 -5.43 22.91 -11.45
N LEU A 377 -5.79 22.22 -12.54
CA LEU A 377 -7.19 21.91 -12.88
C LEU A 377 -7.82 20.85 -11.96
N TYR A 378 -7.03 20.10 -11.20
CA TYR A 378 -7.52 19.01 -10.36
C TYR A 378 -7.81 19.47 -8.92
N HIS A 379 -7.35 20.66 -8.54
CA HIS A 379 -7.39 21.20 -7.19
C HIS A 379 -6.77 20.24 -6.17
N LEU A 380 -5.68 19.53 -6.53
CA LEU A 380 -5.08 18.53 -5.62
C LEU A 380 -4.45 19.19 -4.39
N SER A 381 -3.96 20.42 -4.55
CA SER A 381 -3.43 21.20 -3.41
C SER A 381 -4.53 21.51 -2.40
N ASP A 382 -5.69 21.98 -2.88
CA ASP A 382 -6.85 22.27 -2.04
C ASP A 382 -7.45 21.00 -1.44
N PHE A 383 -7.50 19.90 -2.21
CA PHE A 383 -7.94 18.60 -1.74
C PHE A 383 -7.10 18.18 -0.53
N PHE A 384 -5.77 18.23 -0.69
CA PHE A 384 -4.83 17.90 0.37
C PHE A 384 -5.06 18.78 1.61
N ASP A 385 -5.11 20.10 1.43
CA ASP A 385 -5.24 21.05 2.54
C ASP A 385 -6.56 20.84 3.32
N ARG A 386 -7.68 20.58 2.64
CA ARG A 386 -8.98 20.34 3.30
C ARG A 386 -8.96 19.10 4.21
N TRP A 387 -8.27 18.04 3.80
CA TRP A 387 -8.21 16.78 4.55
C TRP A 387 -7.08 16.74 5.60
N THR A 388 -6.08 17.62 5.50
CA THR A 388 -4.91 17.63 6.40
C THR A 388 -4.83 18.83 7.34
N THR A 389 -5.65 19.86 7.12
CA THR A 389 -5.73 21.02 8.01
C THR A 389 -6.75 20.79 9.13
N PRO A 390 -6.40 21.09 10.39
CA PRO A 390 -7.36 21.08 11.49
C PRO A 390 -8.52 22.04 11.22
N ASP A 391 -9.76 21.54 11.36
CA ASP A 391 -10.99 22.33 11.23
C ASP A 391 -11.75 22.29 12.56
N SER A 392 -11.97 23.46 13.16
CA SER A 392 -12.70 23.59 14.43
C SER A 392 -14.17 23.19 14.34
N ASN A 393 -14.75 23.14 13.13
CA ASN A 393 -16.13 22.73 12.90
C ASN A 393 -16.27 21.22 12.71
N ARG A 394 -15.15 20.49 12.59
CA ARG A 394 -15.17 19.05 12.39
C ARG A 394 -15.23 18.31 13.72
N GLU A 395 -16.24 17.48 13.88
CA GLU A 395 -16.54 16.78 15.13
C GLU A 395 -15.86 15.41 15.27
N TYR A 396 -15.03 15.03 14.30
CA TYR A 396 -14.37 13.74 14.27
C TYR A 396 -12.94 13.82 13.71
N PRO A 397 -12.07 12.88 14.12
CA PRO A 397 -10.71 12.83 13.61
C PRO A 397 -10.62 12.19 12.22
N ILE A 398 -9.70 12.71 11.41
CA ILE A 398 -9.26 12.07 10.17
C ILE A 398 -7.88 11.46 10.39
N LEU A 399 -7.71 10.20 10.01
CA LEU A 399 -6.41 9.55 9.95
C LEU A 399 -5.76 9.84 8.59
N ALA A 400 -4.88 10.84 8.54
CA ALA A 400 -4.13 11.18 7.34
C ALA A 400 -2.88 10.28 7.26
N ILE A 401 -2.71 9.54 6.17
CA ILE A 401 -1.61 8.58 5.93
C ILE A 401 -0.79 9.03 4.74
N ASN A 402 0.50 9.22 4.96
CA ASN A 402 1.47 9.55 3.92
C ASN A 402 1.97 8.27 3.26
N TYR A 403 1.56 8.03 2.01
CA TYR A 403 1.89 6.83 1.23
C TYR A 403 3.40 6.52 1.25
N HIS A 404 4.23 7.55 1.14
CA HIS A 404 5.68 7.43 0.98
C HIS A 404 6.40 6.84 2.19
N LYS A 405 5.78 6.91 3.37
CA LYS A 405 6.37 6.49 4.64
C LYS A 405 5.66 5.28 5.26
N ILE A 406 4.70 4.69 4.55
CA ILE A 406 3.87 3.59 5.08
C ILE A 406 4.72 2.39 5.47
N TRP A 407 5.62 1.96 4.58
CA TRP A 407 6.30 0.67 4.75
C TRP A 407 7.29 0.65 5.90
N ASP A 408 7.87 1.80 6.24
CA ASP A 408 8.75 1.95 7.39
C ASP A 408 7.98 2.09 8.71
N ASN A 409 6.67 2.33 8.63
CA ASN A 409 5.79 2.65 9.76
C ASN A 409 4.54 1.76 9.82
N VAL A 410 4.56 0.57 9.18
CA VAL A 410 3.40 -0.34 9.14
C VAL A 410 2.84 -0.64 10.53
N PRO A 411 3.65 -0.99 11.57
CA PRO A 411 3.12 -1.26 12.90
C PRO A 411 2.31 -0.09 13.48
N SER A 412 2.82 1.14 13.35
CA SER A 412 2.16 2.36 13.82
C SER A 412 0.85 2.62 13.09
N ILE A 413 0.82 2.40 11.77
CA ILE A 413 -0.39 2.55 10.95
C ILE A 413 -1.45 1.52 11.33
N VAL A 414 -1.07 0.27 11.55
CA VAL A 414 -1.98 -0.81 11.99
C VAL A 414 -2.60 -0.47 13.34
N GLU A 415 -1.79 -0.02 14.30
CA GLU A 415 -2.28 0.41 15.61
C GLU A 415 -3.28 1.57 15.47
N ALA A 416 -2.96 2.58 14.66
CA ALA A 416 -3.78 3.77 14.51
C ALA A 416 -5.11 3.52 13.78
N LEU A 417 -5.15 2.53 12.89
CA LEU A 417 -6.38 2.02 12.30
C LEU A 417 -7.27 1.31 13.33
N GLY A 418 -6.77 1.04 14.54
CA GLY A 418 -7.47 0.29 15.58
C GLY A 418 -7.51 -1.21 15.28
N LEU A 419 -6.50 -1.69 14.55
CA LEU A 419 -6.38 -3.09 14.14
C LEU A 419 -5.41 -3.86 15.06
N PRO A 420 -5.61 -5.18 15.22
CA PRO A 420 -4.66 -6.04 15.92
C PRO A 420 -3.23 -5.98 15.31
N PRO A 421 -2.17 -5.88 16.14
CA PRO A 421 -0.78 -5.74 15.65
C PRO A 421 -0.32 -6.85 14.71
N GLN A 422 -0.84 -8.07 14.84
CA GLN A 422 -0.49 -9.19 13.96
C GLN A 422 -0.83 -8.95 12.48
N TYR A 423 -1.77 -8.04 12.17
CA TYR A 423 -2.09 -7.70 10.79
C TYR A 423 -1.00 -6.89 10.09
N ALA A 424 0.00 -6.36 10.81
CA ALA A 424 1.18 -5.77 10.19
C ALA A 424 1.92 -6.76 9.28
N GLN A 425 1.89 -8.06 9.60
CA GLN A 425 2.59 -9.09 8.83
C GLN A 425 1.93 -9.40 7.48
N SER A 426 0.63 -9.11 7.34
CA SER A 426 -0.12 -9.29 6.10
C SER A 426 -0.23 -8.00 5.28
N PHE A 427 0.39 -6.91 5.75
CA PHE A 427 0.36 -5.64 5.03
C PHE A 427 1.00 -5.81 3.64
N PRO A 428 0.41 -5.23 2.57
CA PRO A 428 0.94 -5.42 1.23
C PRO A 428 2.38 -4.95 1.11
N LYS A 429 3.21 -5.77 0.46
CA LYS A 429 4.56 -5.36 0.07
C LYS A 429 4.48 -4.13 -0.83
N ARG A 430 5.48 -3.26 -0.71
CA ARG A 430 5.60 -2.12 -1.60
C ARG A 430 5.75 -2.60 -3.03
N THR A 431 4.71 -2.41 -3.82
CA THR A 431 4.74 -2.57 -5.26
C THR A 431 4.58 -1.18 -5.84
N GLU A 432 5.69 -0.56 -6.18
CA GLU A 432 5.61 0.57 -7.09
C GLU A 432 5.14 -0.02 -8.42
N THR A 433 3.85 0.19 -8.75
CA THR A 433 3.45 0.20 -10.16
C THR A 433 4.09 1.42 -10.78
N VAL A 434 5.41 1.33 -10.95
CA VAL A 434 6.07 2.12 -11.97
C VAL A 434 5.39 1.62 -13.22
N ARG A 435 4.53 2.44 -13.81
CA ARG A 435 4.37 2.43 -15.26
C ARG A 435 5.73 2.83 -15.81
N ASN A 436 6.64 1.86 -15.75
CA ASN A 436 7.97 1.93 -16.31
C ASN A 436 7.83 1.67 -17.80
N ASN A 437 8.90 1.96 -18.52
CA ASN A 437 9.00 1.81 -19.97
C ASN A 437 8.41 0.49 -20.46
N LYS A 438 8.61 -0.62 -19.74
CA LYS A 438 8.09 -1.93 -20.15
C LYS A 438 6.58 -2.11 -20.01
N THR A 439 5.92 -1.48 -19.04
CA THR A 439 4.45 -1.54 -18.91
C THR A 439 3.77 -0.50 -19.81
N GLY A 440 4.35 0.70 -19.95
CA GLY A 440 3.89 1.72 -20.89
C GLY A 440 4.02 1.27 -22.35
N GLU A 441 5.14 0.66 -22.73
CA GLU A 441 5.38 0.10 -24.07
C GLU A 441 4.37 -0.98 -24.44
N LYS A 442 3.99 -1.86 -23.49
CA LYS A 442 2.96 -2.89 -23.73
C LYS A 442 1.55 -2.31 -23.86
N GLU A 443 1.27 -1.19 -23.20
CA GLU A 443 -0.03 -0.50 -23.27
C GLU A 443 -0.08 0.53 -24.41
N GLY A 444 0.99 0.68 -25.21
CA GLY A 444 1.09 1.70 -26.26
C GLY A 444 1.09 3.14 -25.73
N HIS A 445 1.31 3.31 -24.43
CA HIS A 445 1.41 4.61 -23.78
C HIS A 445 2.89 4.95 -23.64
N ASN A 446 3.38 5.87 -24.48
CA ASN A 446 4.69 6.49 -24.27
C ASN A 446 4.75 6.99 -22.83
N ASN A 447 5.79 6.62 -22.08
CA ASN A 447 5.97 7.24 -20.77
C ASN A 447 6.03 8.74 -20.94
N HIS A 448 5.41 9.45 -20.01
CA HIS A 448 5.57 10.89 -19.94
C HIS A 448 7.05 11.20 -19.64
N SER A 449 7.61 12.15 -20.38
CA SER A 449 9.02 12.53 -20.26
C SER A 449 9.31 13.12 -18.86
N GLU A 450 10.57 13.11 -18.45
CA GLU A 450 10.98 13.81 -17.22
C GLU A 450 10.70 15.32 -17.31
N ASP A 451 10.71 15.91 -18.52
CA ASP A 451 10.28 17.31 -18.72
C ASP A 451 8.83 17.55 -18.31
N VAL A 452 7.91 16.63 -18.63
CA VAL A 452 6.51 16.71 -18.17
C VAL A 452 6.44 16.61 -16.65
N ARG A 453 7.15 15.65 -16.06
CA ARG A 453 7.18 15.48 -14.60
C ARG A 453 7.72 16.72 -13.91
N GLU A 454 8.77 17.33 -14.44
CA GLU A 454 9.37 18.54 -13.87
C GLU A 454 8.39 19.73 -13.90
N LYS A 455 7.69 19.93 -15.01
CA LYS A 455 6.62 20.94 -15.10
C LYS A 455 5.51 20.68 -14.08
N LEU A 456 5.08 19.42 -13.91
CA LEU A 456 4.10 19.04 -12.89
C LEU A 456 4.63 19.30 -11.47
N ARG A 457 5.91 18.99 -11.19
CA ARG A 457 6.56 19.31 -9.90
C ARG A 457 6.52 20.83 -9.64
N GLY A 458 6.68 21.65 -10.67
CA GLY A 458 6.50 23.10 -10.60
C GLY A 458 5.09 23.51 -10.17
N ILE A 459 4.05 22.94 -10.78
CA ILE A 459 2.64 23.20 -10.42
C ILE A 459 2.36 22.83 -8.96
N TYR A 460 2.84 21.66 -8.53
CA TYR A 460 2.51 21.07 -7.23
C TYR A 460 3.59 21.28 -6.16
N LYS A 461 4.57 22.16 -6.39
CA LYS A 461 5.71 22.34 -5.48
C LYS A 461 5.26 22.54 -4.04
N GLY A 462 4.31 23.45 -3.80
CA GLY A 462 3.83 23.77 -2.46
C GLY A 462 3.23 22.58 -1.71
N VAL A 463 2.35 21.81 -2.36
CA VAL A 463 1.74 20.62 -1.73
C VAL A 463 2.74 19.46 -1.60
N ARG A 464 3.68 19.31 -2.53
CA ARG A 464 4.78 18.32 -2.42
C ARG A 464 5.63 18.60 -1.19
N ASP A 465 6.06 19.84 -1.00
CA ASP A 465 6.87 20.26 0.15
C ASP A 465 6.13 19.94 1.47
N LYS A 466 4.80 20.16 1.53
CA LYS A 466 3.95 19.76 2.67
C LYS A 466 3.89 18.24 2.86
N ILE A 467 3.60 17.48 1.80
CA ILE A 467 3.49 16.01 1.85
C ILE A 467 4.77 15.38 2.38
N PHE A 468 5.94 15.84 1.92
CA PHE A 468 7.21 15.23 2.31
C PHE A 468 7.65 15.59 3.73
N THR A 469 7.27 16.77 4.21
CA THR A 469 7.49 17.18 5.60
C THR A 469 6.50 16.55 6.59
N MET A 470 5.32 16.14 6.13
CA MET A 470 4.35 15.44 6.98
C MET A 470 4.86 14.08 7.45
N PRO A 471 4.56 13.67 8.68
CA PRO A 471 4.91 12.34 9.18
C PRO A 471 4.19 11.23 8.40
N ALA A 472 4.54 9.97 8.66
CA ALA A 472 3.93 8.80 8.06
C ALA A 472 2.42 8.76 8.28
N MET A 473 1.99 9.31 9.41
CA MET A 473 0.59 9.49 9.70
C MET A 473 0.34 10.68 10.65
N THR A 474 -0.84 11.30 10.52
CA THR A 474 -1.29 12.39 11.37
C THR A 474 -2.77 12.21 11.68
N ILE A 475 -3.20 12.62 12.88
CA ILE A 475 -4.61 12.72 13.23
C ILE A 475 -5.00 14.20 13.19
N VAL A 476 -5.95 14.54 12.32
CA VAL A 476 -6.28 15.93 11.97
C VAL A 476 -7.53 16.42 12.68
#